data_AF-A0A3D2VXL7-F1
#
_entry.id   AF-A0A3D2VXL7-F1
#
_cell.length_a   1.000
_cell.length_b   1.000
_cell.length_c   1.000
_cell.angle_alpha   90.00
_cell.angle_beta   90.00
_cell.angle_gamma   90.00
#
_symmetry.space_group_name_H-M   'P 1'
#
loop_
_entity.id
_entity.type
_entity.pdbx_description
1 polymer ?
#
loop_
_entity_poly.entity_id
_entity_poly.type
_entity_poly.pdbx_seq_one_letter_code
_entity_poly.pdbx_strand_id
1 'polypeptide(L)'
;PEKVSMLTFDPADASRWRDAAEFIAGQYGRLDWAFLDAGASFPRRDNYLDAARCGLDAIMPLIGDNRDGGAIIFLTSAAALREELDQGNGFMALLRHAAREGGELQVRVSALAFGGDAPSWVDTPLFKELAHGDDASAFARLAEMETPVARLPGIGLGELIPLMLAEADGGAVLVVDGGHTL
;
A
#
# COMPACT_ATOMS: atom_id res chain seq x y z
N PRO A 1 -21.18 -11.45 14.94
CA PRO A 1 -20.88 -10.01 14.92
C PRO A 1 -19.37 -9.82 14.71
N GLU A 2 -19.02 -8.92 13.80
CA GLU A 2 -17.63 -8.53 13.56
C GLU A 2 -17.07 -7.80 14.79
N LYS A 3 -15.87 -8.18 15.23
CA LYS A 3 -15.19 -7.52 16.35
C LYS A 3 -14.29 -6.43 15.77
N VAL A 4 -14.52 -5.20 16.20
CA VAL A 4 -13.72 -4.05 15.81
C VAL A 4 -13.12 -3.43 17.06
N SER A 5 -11.83 -3.14 17.04
CA SER A 5 -11.13 -2.41 18.10
C SER A 5 -10.39 -1.23 17.51
N MET A 6 -10.34 -0.15 18.27
CA MET A 6 -9.61 1.06 17.91
C MET A 6 -8.58 1.34 18.99
N LEU A 7 -7.34 1.54 18.57
CA LEU A 7 -6.23 1.98 19.42
C LEU A 7 -5.76 3.34 18.92
N THR A 8 -5.38 4.22 19.83
CA THR A 8 -4.92 5.57 19.49
C THR A 8 -3.59 5.82 20.16
N PHE A 9 -2.55 6.00 19.35
CA PHE A 9 -1.19 6.27 19.81
C PHE A 9 -0.37 6.90 18.67
N ASP A 10 0.80 7.42 19.00
CA ASP A 10 1.76 7.90 17.99
C ASP A 10 2.36 6.69 17.26
N PRO A 11 2.20 6.55 15.93
CA PRO A 11 2.73 5.41 15.20
C PRO A 11 4.27 5.35 15.20
N ALA A 12 4.99 6.40 15.60
CA ALA A 12 6.44 6.34 15.80
C ALA A 12 6.85 5.85 17.21
N ASP A 13 5.88 5.58 18.11
CA ASP A 13 6.15 5.07 19.45
C ASP A 13 6.17 3.53 19.47
N ALA A 14 7.39 2.96 19.44
CA ALA A 14 7.61 1.52 19.50
C ALA A 14 7.02 0.84 20.75
N SER A 15 6.92 1.54 21.88
CA SER A 15 6.34 0.97 23.09
C SER A 15 4.84 0.74 22.93
N ARG A 16 4.15 1.69 22.29
CA ARG A 16 2.71 1.60 22.01
C ARG A 16 2.37 0.55 20.97
N TRP A 17 3.25 0.34 20.00
CA TRP A 17 3.12 -0.77 19.06
C TRP A 17 3.22 -2.14 19.74
N ARG A 18 4.09 -2.28 20.76
CA ARG A 18 4.15 -3.51 21.56
C ARG A 18 2.86 -3.74 22.35
N ASP A 19 2.38 -2.69 23.04
CA ASP A 19 1.09 -2.75 23.75
C ASP A 19 -0.06 -3.15 22.79
N ALA A 20 -0.04 -2.61 21.57
CA ALA A 20 -1.03 -2.93 20.54
C ALA A 20 -0.93 -4.38 20.06
N ALA A 21 0.27 -4.91 19.82
CA ALA A 21 0.48 -6.30 19.42
C ALA A 21 0.00 -7.28 20.51
N GLU A 22 0.30 -7.00 21.79
CA GLU A 22 -0.19 -7.79 22.93
C GLU A 22 -1.72 -7.74 23.03
N PHE A 23 -2.31 -6.56 22.83
CA PHE A 23 -3.76 -6.40 22.79
C PHE A 23 -4.39 -7.22 21.65
N ILE A 24 -3.83 -7.17 20.44
CA ILE A 24 -4.34 -7.91 19.28
C ILE A 24 -4.26 -9.42 19.54
N ALA A 25 -3.11 -9.91 20.02
CA ALA A 25 -2.93 -11.30 20.38
C ALA A 25 -3.95 -11.75 21.45
N GLY A 26 -4.15 -10.95 22.49
CA GLY A 26 -5.09 -11.27 23.58
C GLY A 26 -6.57 -11.23 23.17
N GLN A 27 -6.97 -10.34 22.26
CA GLN A 27 -8.38 -10.17 21.87
C GLN A 27 -8.80 -11.00 20.65
N TYR A 28 -7.88 -11.20 19.71
CA TYR A 28 -8.14 -11.82 18.41
C TYR A 28 -7.42 -13.16 18.22
N GLY A 29 -6.37 -13.44 19.00
CA GLY A 29 -5.62 -14.69 18.98
C GLY A 29 -4.64 -14.85 17.81
N ARG A 30 -4.90 -14.20 16.67
CA ARG A 30 -4.02 -14.17 15.50
C ARG A 30 -4.20 -12.88 14.70
N LEU A 31 -3.22 -12.58 13.85
CA LEU A 31 -3.31 -11.53 12.84
C LEU A 31 -2.89 -12.11 11.49
N ASP A 32 -3.80 -12.14 10.51
CA ASP A 32 -3.53 -12.75 9.19
C ASP A 32 -2.91 -11.78 8.19
N TRP A 33 -3.34 -10.53 8.28
CA TRP A 33 -2.89 -9.47 7.39
C TRP A 33 -2.95 -8.11 8.06
N ALA A 34 -2.16 -7.18 7.55
CA ALA A 34 -2.16 -5.80 8.01
C ALA A 34 -1.97 -4.82 6.85
N PHE A 35 -2.55 -3.64 7.01
CA PHE A 35 -2.24 -2.48 6.18
C PHE A 35 -1.42 -1.49 7.00
N LEU A 36 -0.31 -1.03 6.43
CA LEU A 36 0.51 0.03 7.01
C LEU A 36 0.44 1.25 6.09
N ASP A 37 -0.16 2.34 6.55
CA ASP A 37 -0.17 3.59 5.79
C ASP A 37 1.20 4.28 5.92
N ALA A 38 1.93 4.33 4.81
CA ALA A 38 3.23 4.98 4.67
C ALA A 38 3.12 6.41 4.10
N GLY A 39 2.00 7.10 4.34
CA GLY A 39 1.77 8.47 3.89
C GLY A 39 0.90 8.58 2.65
N ALA A 40 0.07 7.57 2.36
CA ALA A 40 -0.99 7.67 1.36
C ALA A 40 -2.07 8.69 1.77
N SER A 41 -2.40 8.73 3.06
CA SER A 41 -3.54 9.53 3.56
C SER A 41 -3.15 10.91 4.13
N PHE A 42 -1.86 11.20 4.30
CA PHE A 42 -1.41 12.44 4.95
C PHE A 42 -0.13 13.01 4.32
N PRO A 43 -0.02 14.34 4.10
CA PRO A 43 1.22 14.96 3.67
C PRO A 43 2.34 14.64 4.67
N ARG A 44 3.50 14.27 4.13
CA ARG A 44 4.72 13.81 4.83
C ARG A 44 4.81 14.29 6.27
N ARG A 45 4.79 13.33 7.20
CA ARG A 45 5.39 13.53 8.52
C ARG A 45 6.87 13.21 8.41
N ASP A 46 7.71 14.01 9.05
CA ASP A 46 9.17 13.81 9.05
C ASP A 46 9.60 12.44 9.62
N ASN A 47 8.69 11.71 10.28
CA ASN A 47 8.92 10.43 10.95
C ASN A 47 8.19 9.22 10.33
N TYR A 48 7.66 9.32 9.10
CA TYR A 48 6.82 8.24 8.54
C TYR A 48 7.59 6.90 8.37
N LEU A 49 8.90 6.94 8.08
CA LEU A 49 9.72 5.72 8.00
C LEU A 49 9.94 5.07 9.37
N ASP A 50 10.13 5.89 10.41
CA ASP A 50 10.23 5.39 11.78
C ASP A 50 8.90 4.75 12.21
N ALA A 51 7.79 5.37 11.84
CA ALA A 51 6.45 4.83 12.08
C ALA A 51 6.22 3.50 11.33
N ALA A 52 6.58 3.44 10.05
CA ALA A 52 6.51 2.22 9.24
C ALA A 52 7.36 1.09 9.84
N ARG A 53 8.58 1.42 10.30
CA ARG A 53 9.48 0.48 10.96
C ARG A 53 8.90 -0.02 12.28
N CYS A 54 8.42 0.87 13.15
CA CYS A 54 7.81 0.46 14.43
C CYS A 54 6.59 -0.44 14.21
N GLY A 55 5.79 -0.15 13.17
CA GLY A 55 4.67 -1.01 12.76
C GLY A 55 5.14 -2.39 12.31
N LEU A 56 6.15 -2.47 11.45
CA LEU A 56 6.72 -3.76 11.00
C LEU A 56 7.27 -4.58 12.17
N ASP A 57 8.09 -3.96 13.03
CA ASP A 57 8.75 -4.62 14.16
C ASP A 57 7.72 -5.26 15.12
N ALA A 58 6.52 -4.70 15.22
CA ALA A 58 5.46 -5.23 16.07
C ALA A 58 4.50 -6.20 15.35
N ILE A 59 4.15 -5.92 14.10
CA ILE A 59 3.15 -6.69 13.35
C ILE A 59 3.75 -7.96 12.75
N MET A 60 4.97 -7.89 12.22
CA MET A 60 5.56 -9.01 11.48
C MET A 60 5.72 -10.26 12.35
N PRO A 61 6.21 -10.18 13.61
CA PRO A 61 6.24 -11.35 14.49
C PRO A 61 4.84 -11.89 14.80
N LEU A 62 3.86 -11.00 15.03
CA LEU A 62 2.49 -11.37 15.34
C LEU A 62 1.82 -12.15 14.19
N ILE A 63 2.11 -11.78 12.94
CA ILE A 63 1.67 -12.54 11.77
C ILE A 63 2.49 -13.83 11.62
N GLY A 64 3.81 -13.77 11.84
CA GLY A 64 4.73 -14.90 11.73
C GLY A 64 4.47 -16.02 12.73
N ASP A 65 3.83 -15.73 13.86
CA ASP A 65 3.36 -16.74 14.82
C ASP A 65 2.23 -17.64 14.25
N ASN A 66 1.62 -17.25 13.11
CA ASN A 66 0.67 -18.09 12.40
C ASN A 66 1.38 -19.14 11.54
N ARG A 67 0.91 -20.39 11.61
CA ARG A 67 1.43 -21.49 10.78
C ARG A 67 1.27 -21.32 9.27
N ASP A 68 0.28 -20.52 8.87
CA ASP A 68 -0.02 -20.26 7.46
C ASP A 68 0.67 -18.99 6.94
N GLY A 69 1.44 -18.31 7.80
CA GLY A 69 2.03 -17.01 7.52
C GLY A 69 0.99 -15.91 7.39
N GLY A 70 1.26 -14.93 6.53
CA GLY A 70 0.31 -13.85 6.24
C GLY A 70 0.88 -12.78 5.33
N ALA A 71 0.28 -11.59 5.36
CA ALA A 71 0.68 -10.49 4.48
C ALA A 71 0.60 -9.10 5.12
N ILE A 72 1.58 -8.25 4.82
CA ILE A 72 1.60 -6.84 5.15
C ILE A 72 1.60 -6.05 3.84
N ILE A 73 0.64 -5.14 3.69
CA ILE A 73 0.56 -4.26 2.52
C ILE A 73 0.79 -2.83 2.98
N PHE A 74 1.87 -2.22 2.51
CA PHE A 74 2.08 -0.79 2.63
C PHE A 74 1.16 -0.03 1.69
N LEU A 75 0.42 0.94 2.20
CA LEU A 75 -0.35 1.89 1.41
C LEU A 75 0.49 3.16 1.26
N THR A 76 0.75 3.57 0.03
CA THR A 76 1.50 4.81 -0.26
C THR A 76 0.87 5.57 -1.43
N SER A 77 1.35 6.79 -1.69
CA SER A 77 0.98 7.50 -2.91
C SER A 77 2.00 7.25 -4.01
N ALA A 78 1.55 7.25 -5.26
CA ALA A 78 2.43 7.13 -6.43
C ALA A 78 3.41 8.33 -6.49
N ALA A 79 2.98 9.51 -6.04
CA ALA A 79 3.85 10.68 -5.89
C ALA A 79 4.99 10.46 -4.88
N ALA A 80 4.71 9.87 -3.72
CA ALA A 80 5.74 9.55 -2.73
C ALA A 80 6.72 8.49 -3.24
N LEU A 81 6.23 7.52 -4.03
CA LEU A 81 7.09 6.54 -4.68
C LEU A 81 8.00 7.18 -5.74
N ARG A 82 7.46 8.10 -6.56
CA ARG A 82 8.28 8.85 -7.53
C ARG A 82 9.39 9.62 -6.85
N GLU A 83 9.05 10.33 -5.78
CA GLU A 83 10.03 11.09 -5.03
C GLU A 83 11.08 10.20 -4.36
N GLU A 84 10.70 9.00 -3.91
CA GLU A 84 11.65 7.98 -3.45
C GLU A 84 12.62 7.54 -4.55
N LEU A 85 12.14 7.36 -5.78
CA LEU A 85 13.01 7.03 -6.91
C LEU A 85 13.95 8.16 -7.30
N ASP A 86 13.49 9.41 -7.19
CA ASP A 86 14.27 10.60 -7.55
C ASP A 86 15.28 11.00 -6.46
N GLN A 87 14.91 10.89 -5.18
CA GLN A 87 15.66 11.46 -4.05
C GLN A 87 16.18 10.44 -3.03
N GLY A 88 15.68 9.21 -3.02
CA GLY A 88 16.15 8.16 -2.10
C GLY A 88 15.91 8.49 -0.62
N ASN A 89 14.64 8.61 -0.25
CA ASN A 89 14.18 8.69 1.14
C ASN A 89 14.30 7.36 1.93
N GLY A 90 14.45 6.21 1.27
CA GLY A 90 14.74 4.92 1.92
C GLY A 90 13.53 4.01 2.13
N PHE A 91 12.33 4.43 1.71
CA PHE A 91 11.14 3.56 1.73
C PHE A 91 11.34 2.26 0.96
N MET A 92 11.93 2.31 -0.23
CA MET A 92 12.17 1.11 -1.04
C MET A 92 13.23 0.20 -0.41
N ALA A 93 14.19 0.77 0.32
CA ALA A 93 15.16 -0.01 1.09
C ALA A 93 14.47 -0.72 2.27
N LEU A 94 13.60 -0.02 3.00
CA LEU A 94 12.80 -0.59 4.08
C LEU A 94 11.89 -1.71 3.57
N LEU A 95 11.17 -1.48 2.47
CA LEU A 95 10.27 -2.49 1.88
C LEU A 95 11.03 -3.76 1.49
N ARG A 96 12.19 -3.65 0.84
CA ARG A 96 13.00 -4.82 0.45
C ARG A 96 13.56 -5.54 1.68
N HIS A 97 13.98 -4.80 2.69
CA HIS A 97 14.44 -5.39 3.95
C HIS A 97 13.30 -6.18 4.62
N ALA A 98 12.14 -5.55 4.77
CA ALA A 98 10.96 -6.15 5.37
C ALA A 98 10.46 -7.37 4.58
N ALA A 99 10.49 -7.34 3.25
CA ALA A 99 10.12 -8.48 2.42
C ALA A 99 11.07 -9.67 2.59
N ARG A 100 12.37 -9.40 2.76
CA ARG A 100 13.36 -10.44 3.03
C ARG A 100 13.17 -11.06 4.41
N GLU A 101 13.05 -10.22 5.44
CA GLU A 101 12.84 -10.65 6.82
C GLU A 101 11.52 -11.41 6.98
N GLY A 102 10.45 -10.88 6.39
CA GLY A 102 9.14 -11.53 6.35
C GLY A 102 9.18 -12.90 5.68
N GLY A 103 9.99 -13.07 4.63
CA GLY A 103 10.18 -14.38 3.99
C GLY A 103 10.65 -15.48 4.94
N GLU A 104 11.47 -15.14 5.95
CA GLU A 104 11.92 -16.09 6.98
C GLU A 104 10.78 -16.48 7.94
N LEU A 105 9.77 -15.61 8.08
CA LEU A 105 8.58 -15.75 8.93
C LEU A 105 7.32 -16.17 8.15
N GLN A 106 7.43 -16.50 6.86
CA GLN A 106 6.28 -16.74 5.97
C GLN A 106 5.32 -15.55 5.86
N VAL A 107 5.81 -14.33 6.09
CA VAL A 107 5.06 -13.07 5.96
C VAL A 107 5.45 -12.37 4.65
N ARG A 108 4.50 -12.18 3.74
CA ARG A 108 4.72 -11.43 2.51
C ARG A 108 4.55 -9.94 2.77
N VAL A 109 5.56 -9.14 2.45
CA VAL A 109 5.48 -7.67 2.61
C VAL A 109 5.52 -7.02 1.24
N SER A 110 4.47 -6.32 0.87
CA SER A 110 4.35 -5.68 -0.45
C SER A 110 3.84 -4.25 -0.29
N ALA A 111 3.90 -3.44 -1.34
CA ALA A 111 3.36 -2.09 -1.33
C ALA A 111 2.34 -1.89 -2.44
N LEU A 112 1.39 -1.02 -2.17
CA LEU A 112 0.33 -0.62 -3.07
C LEU A 112 0.31 0.92 -3.09
N ALA A 113 0.65 1.48 -4.24
CA ALA A 113 0.80 2.91 -4.45
C ALA A 113 -0.36 3.45 -5.31
N PHE A 114 -0.99 4.53 -4.88
CA PHE A 114 -2.17 5.09 -5.56
C PHE A 114 -1.96 6.52 -6.05
N GLY A 115 -2.60 6.88 -7.16
CA GLY A 115 -2.83 8.28 -7.52
C GLY A 115 -3.77 8.96 -6.51
N GLY A 116 -3.59 10.26 -6.25
CA GLY A 116 -4.35 11.02 -5.23
C GLY A 116 -5.84 11.26 -5.57
N ASP A 117 -6.55 11.95 -4.65
CA ASP A 117 -8.01 12.19 -4.65
C ASP A 117 -8.58 12.95 -5.85
N ALA A 118 -7.71 13.57 -6.66
CA ALA A 118 -8.07 14.07 -7.97
C ALA A 118 -7.38 13.19 -9.00
N PRO A 119 -8.10 12.71 -10.03
CA PRO A 119 -7.51 12.30 -11.29
C PRO A 119 -6.46 13.29 -11.82
N SER A 120 -5.20 13.24 -11.37
CA SER A 120 -4.14 14.05 -12.00
C SER A 120 -3.99 13.69 -13.49
N TRP A 121 -4.47 12.50 -13.86
CA TRP A 121 -4.64 12.07 -15.23
C TRP A 121 -5.63 12.92 -16.04
N VAL A 122 -6.69 13.52 -15.46
CA VAL A 122 -7.59 14.44 -16.21
C VAL A 122 -6.83 15.65 -16.75
N ASP A 123 -5.74 16.01 -16.07
CA ASP A 123 -4.92 17.15 -16.45
C ASP A 123 -3.80 16.83 -17.43
N THR A 124 -3.56 15.54 -17.72
CA THR A 124 -2.52 15.13 -18.66
C THR A 124 -2.84 15.60 -20.08
N PRO A 125 -1.83 16.00 -20.87
CA PRO A 125 -2.04 16.39 -22.27
C PRO A 125 -2.74 15.29 -23.08
N LEU A 126 -2.39 14.02 -22.84
CA LEU A 126 -2.99 12.87 -23.50
C LEU A 126 -4.48 12.74 -23.16
N PHE A 127 -4.86 12.81 -21.89
CA PHE A 127 -6.28 12.69 -21.53
C PHE A 127 -7.11 13.86 -22.07
N LYS A 128 -6.57 15.09 -22.03
CA LYS A 128 -7.21 16.28 -22.62
C LYS A 128 -7.40 16.14 -24.13
N GLU A 129 -6.42 15.55 -24.81
CA GLU A 129 -6.50 15.22 -26.24
C GLU A 129 -7.58 14.17 -26.51
N LEU A 130 -7.65 13.11 -25.70
CA LEU A 130 -8.58 12.01 -25.89
C LEU A 130 -10.03 12.35 -25.48
N ALA A 131 -10.21 13.21 -24.48
CA ALA A 131 -11.51 13.55 -23.91
C ALA A 131 -12.33 14.37 -24.90
N HIS A 132 -11.72 15.32 -25.61
CA HIS A 132 -12.45 16.29 -26.44
C HIS A 132 -13.67 16.93 -25.72
N GLY A 133 -13.60 17.07 -24.39
CA GLY A 133 -14.70 17.58 -23.55
C GLY A 133 -15.64 16.51 -22.96
N ASP A 134 -15.41 15.22 -23.20
CA ASP A 134 -16.13 14.09 -22.60
C ASP A 134 -15.18 13.01 -22.07
N ASP A 135 -15.18 12.83 -20.75
CA ASP A 135 -14.35 11.82 -20.08
C ASP A 135 -14.68 10.40 -20.54
N ALA A 136 -15.95 10.10 -20.85
CA ALA A 136 -16.36 8.77 -21.30
C ALA A 136 -15.72 8.40 -22.65
N SER A 137 -15.67 9.35 -23.59
CA SER A 137 -14.96 9.22 -24.86
C SER A 137 -13.46 9.02 -24.69
N ALA A 138 -12.80 9.77 -23.78
CA ALA A 138 -11.38 9.54 -23.48
C ALA A 138 -11.13 8.11 -23.03
N PHE A 139 -11.97 7.61 -22.13
CA PHE A 139 -11.82 6.27 -21.59
C PHE A 139 -12.07 5.17 -22.62
N ALA A 140 -13.05 5.34 -23.51
CA ALA A 140 -13.26 4.39 -24.60
C ALA A 140 -12.03 4.29 -25.51
N ARG A 141 -11.40 5.43 -25.83
CA ARG A 141 -10.19 5.48 -26.68
C ARG A 141 -8.95 4.94 -25.98
N LEU A 142 -8.76 5.24 -24.69
CA LEU A 142 -7.68 4.66 -23.88
C LEU A 142 -7.74 3.13 -23.86
N ALA A 143 -8.93 2.55 -23.81
CA ALA A 143 -9.13 1.10 -23.80
C ALA A 143 -8.80 0.43 -25.16
N GLU A 144 -8.73 1.20 -26.25
CA GLU A 144 -8.42 0.73 -27.61
C GLU A 144 -6.93 0.88 -27.97
N MET A 145 -6.09 1.44 -27.09
CA MET A 145 -4.66 1.65 -27.36
C MET A 145 -3.84 0.35 -27.28
N GLU A 146 -2.83 0.25 -28.15
CA GLU A 146 -1.98 -0.94 -28.34
C GLU A 146 -1.15 -1.30 -27.09
N THR A 147 -0.79 -0.31 -26.29
CA THR A 147 -0.23 -0.50 -24.93
C THR A 147 -1.39 -0.45 -23.94
N PRO A 148 -1.77 -1.57 -23.30
CA PRO A 148 -2.92 -1.58 -22.41
C PRO A 148 -2.61 -0.71 -21.18
N VAL A 149 -3.14 0.51 -21.15
CA VAL A 149 -3.42 1.17 -19.88
C VAL A 149 -4.56 0.37 -19.29
N ALA A 150 -4.22 -0.62 -18.46
CA ALA A 150 -5.22 -1.47 -17.80
C ALA A 150 -6.00 -0.63 -16.80
N ARG A 151 -6.98 0.14 -17.30
CA ARG A 151 -8.12 0.52 -16.50
C ARG A 151 -8.90 -0.76 -16.31
N LEU A 152 -8.97 -1.23 -15.07
CA LEU A 152 -10.00 -2.15 -14.65
C LEU A 152 -11.19 -1.29 -14.20
N PRO A 153 -12.14 -0.94 -15.10
CA PRO A 153 -13.29 -0.14 -14.72
C PRO A 153 -14.06 -0.88 -13.61
N GLY A 154 -14.28 -0.20 -12.48
CA GLY A 154 -15.02 -0.75 -11.35
C GLY A 154 -14.18 -1.36 -10.24
N ILE A 155 -12.88 -1.62 -10.46
CA ILE A 155 -12.01 -2.19 -9.43
C ILE A 155 -11.50 -1.08 -8.51
N GLY A 156 -12.24 -0.85 -7.43
CA GLY A 156 -11.80 -0.02 -6.33
C GLY A 156 -10.67 -0.67 -5.53
N LEU A 157 -10.06 0.09 -4.63
CA LEU A 157 -8.98 -0.40 -3.74
C LEU A 157 -9.37 -1.70 -3.00
N GLY A 158 -10.64 -1.83 -2.64
CA GLY A 158 -11.19 -3.00 -1.96
C GLY A 158 -11.14 -4.29 -2.78
N GLU A 159 -10.99 -4.23 -4.10
CA GLU A 159 -10.90 -5.41 -4.97
C GLU A 159 -9.45 -5.77 -5.35
N LEU A 160 -8.53 -4.79 -5.31
CA LEU A 160 -7.09 -5.02 -5.47
C LEU A 160 -6.45 -5.60 -4.22
N ILE A 161 -6.96 -5.24 -3.05
CA ILE A 161 -6.49 -5.75 -1.77
C ILE A 161 -6.56 -7.29 -1.71
N PRO A 162 -7.69 -7.96 -2.01
CA PRO A 162 -7.76 -9.41 -2.07
C PRO A 162 -6.76 -10.05 -3.03
N LEU A 163 -6.53 -9.44 -4.21
CA LEU A 163 -5.55 -9.92 -5.17
C LEU A 163 -4.13 -9.86 -4.59
N MET A 164 -3.75 -8.73 -3.99
CA MET A 164 -2.46 -8.57 -3.33
C MET A 164 -2.29 -9.56 -2.17
N LEU A 165 -3.33 -9.74 -1.37
CA LEU A 165 -3.34 -10.70 -0.27
C LEU A 165 -3.29 -12.15 -0.75
N ALA A 166 -3.79 -12.48 -1.95
CA ALA A 166 -3.80 -13.86 -2.45
C ALA A 166 -2.54 -14.21 -3.26
N GLU A 167 -2.06 -13.30 -4.10
CA GLU A 167 -1.16 -13.65 -5.21
C GLU A 167 0.16 -12.87 -5.23
N ALA A 168 0.31 -11.77 -4.49
CA ALA A 168 1.54 -10.98 -4.57
C ALA A 168 2.71 -11.72 -3.89
N ASP A 169 3.83 -11.82 -4.61
CA ASP A 169 5.12 -12.18 -4.03
C ASP A 169 5.60 -11.07 -3.07
N GLY A 170 6.35 -11.45 -2.03
CA GLY A 170 6.95 -10.49 -1.10
C GLY A 170 7.93 -9.56 -1.81
N GLY A 171 7.82 -8.26 -1.55
CA GLY A 171 8.65 -7.20 -2.09
C GLY A 171 8.10 -6.54 -3.35
N ALA A 172 6.95 -6.99 -3.86
CA ALA A 172 6.29 -6.38 -4.99
C ALA A 172 5.72 -4.99 -4.65
N VAL A 173 5.81 -4.06 -5.60
CA VAL A 173 5.12 -2.76 -5.55
C VAL A 173 4.14 -2.69 -6.70
N LEU A 174 2.85 -2.64 -6.38
CA LEU A 174 1.80 -2.40 -7.37
C LEU A 174 1.47 -0.91 -7.38
N VAL A 175 1.63 -0.26 -8.54
CA VAL A 175 1.29 1.15 -8.75
C VAL A 175 -0.02 1.24 -9.52
N VAL A 176 -0.98 2.00 -8.99
CA VAL A 176 -2.32 2.20 -9.56
C VAL A 176 -2.59 3.69 -9.65
N ASP A 177 -2.08 4.29 -10.72
CA ASP A 177 -2.15 5.74 -10.96
C ASP A 177 -2.45 6.12 -12.42
N GLY A 178 -2.83 5.14 -13.24
CA GLY A 178 -3.06 5.34 -14.67
C GLY A 178 -1.79 5.55 -15.49
N GLY A 179 -0.61 5.16 -14.97
CA GLY A 179 0.67 5.29 -15.66
C GLY A 179 1.32 6.67 -15.50
N HIS A 180 0.93 7.46 -14.50
CA HIS A 180 1.47 8.81 -14.28
C HIS A 180 2.91 8.80 -13.72
N THR A 181 3.26 7.77 -12.97
CA THR A 181 4.55 7.63 -12.26
C THR A 181 5.58 6.81 -13.05
N LEU A 182 5.17 6.21 -14.18
CA LEU A 182 6.05 5.49 -15.12
C LEU A 182 6.45 6.41 -16.28
#